data_AF-R1GSV8-F1
#
_entry.id   AF-R1GSV8-F1
#
_cell.length_a   1.000
_cell.length_b   1.000
_cell.length_c   1.000
_cell.angle_alpha   90.00
_cell.angle_beta   90.00
_cell.angle_gamma   90.00
#
_symmetry.space_group_name_H-M   'P 1'
#
loop_
_entity.id
_entity.type
_entity.pdbx_description
1 polymer ?
#
loop_
_entity_poly.entity_id
_entity_poly.type
_entity_poly.pdbx_seq_one_letter_code
_entity_poly.pdbx_strand_id
1 'polypeptide(L)'
;MRGPYSTTDPEKVVIKGVYLFTSLFPKPVAQLVSGVGAVTDGLVLRMTTEGLFIDDDVRQVAQREWDVKAWTMKLVETVEIKSSGVYIVRASIRDPEGKKYVFVLSTEESWKVATGLQRLRKGSQVRALGVQGLPLAEANKMLGVLGMA
;
A
#
# COMPACT_ATOMS: atom_id res chain seq x y z
N MET A 1 11.12 4.49 26.70
CA MET A 1 10.40 3.73 25.66
C MET A 1 9.95 4.72 24.59
N ARG A 2 10.19 4.43 23.31
CA ARG A 2 9.61 5.23 22.21
C ARG A 2 8.14 4.86 22.06
N GLY A 3 7.26 5.83 21.79
CA GLY A 3 5.90 5.55 21.32
C GLY A 3 5.91 4.95 19.90
N PRO A 4 4.73 4.56 19.37
CA PRO A 4 4.60 4.10 17.98
C PRO A 4 5.20 5.11 17.01
N TYR A 5 5.82 4.61 15.94
CA TYR A 5 6.36 5.46 14.87
C TYR A 5 5.27 6.39 14.32
N SER A 6 5.62 7.66 14.15
CA SER A 6 4.81 8.64 13.44
C SER A 6 5.72 9.64 12.74
N THR A 7 5.20 10.29 11.70
CA THR A 7 5.95 11.28 10.92
C THR A 7 5.02 12.33 10.33
N THR A 8 5.49 13.58 10.35
CA THR A 8 4.84 14.73 9.70
C THR A 8 5.23 14.87 8.23
N ASP A 9 6.20 14.09 7.76
CA ASP A 9 6.63 14.08 6.36
C ASP A 9 5.46 13.64 5.45
N PRO A 10 5.00 14.50 4.53
CA PRO A 10 3.89 14.19 3.63
C PRO A 10 4.23 13.12 2.60
N GLU A 11 5.52 12.79 2.39
CA GLU A 11 5.95 11.76 1.46
C GLU A 11 6.03 10.37 2.09
N LYS A 12 5.97 10.29 3.43
CA LYS A 12 6.03 9.04 4.19
C LYS A 12 4.65 8.67 4.73
N VAL A 13 3.97 7.78 4.03
CA VAL A 13 2.70 7.19 4.45
C VAL A 13 3.00 6.03 5.40
N VAL A 14 2.63 6.13 6.67
CA VAL A 14 2.81 5.01 7.62
C VAL A 14 1.81 3.90 7.29
N ILE A 15 2.29 2.67 7.13
CA ILE A 15 1.45 1.52 6.78
C ILE A 15 1.49 0.44 7.87
N LYS A 16 0.35 -0.24 8.06
CA LYS A 16 0.24 -1.44 8.91
C LYS A 16 0.88 -2.65 8.24
N GLY A 17 0.84 -2.70 6.91
CA GLY A 17 1.49 -3.75 6.13
C GLY A 17 1.17 -3.68 4.64
N VAL A 18 1.88 -4.49 3.88
CA VAL A 18 1.66 -4.74 2.45
C VAL A 18 1.48 -6.24 2.21
N TYR A 19 0.51 -6.58 1.39
CA TYR A 19 0.10 -7.95 1.10
C TYR A 19 0.09 -8.17 -0.41
N LEU A 20 0.71 -9.27 -0.87
CA LEU A 20 0.71 -9.65 -2.27
C LEU A 20 -0.38 -10.69 -2.52
N PHE A 21 -1.31 -10.39 -3.41
CA PHE A 21 -2.32 -11.31 -3.90
C PHE A 21 -2.04 -11.68 -5.36
N THR A 22 -2.49 -12.86 -5.77
CA THR A 22 -2.52 -13.30 -7.18
C THR A 22 -3.94 -13.71 -7.57
N SER A 23 -4.17 -13.97 -8.85
CA SER A 23 -5.47 -14.48 -9.33
C SER A 23 -5.79 -15.90 -8.87
N LEU A 24 -4.80 -16.66 -8.38
CA LEU A 24 -4.91 -18.08 -8.08
C LEU A 24 -5.46 -18.38 -6.67
N PHE A 25 -5.31 -17.44 -5.73
CA PHE A 25 -5.67 -17.67 -4.33
C PHE A 25 -6.46 -16.50 -3.74
N PRO A 26 -7.50 -16.79 -2.93
CA PRO A 26 -8.23 -15.75 -2.21
C PRO A 26 -7.43 -15.16 -1.03
N LYS A 27 -6.34 -15.83 -0.62
CA LYS A 27 -5.42 -15.42 0.46
C LYS A 27 -4.16 -14.77 -0.13
N PRO A 28 -3.50 -13.85 0.60
CA PRO A 28 -2.22 -13.31 0.15
C PRO A 28 -1.17 -14.43 0.07
N VAL A 29 -0.34 -14.38 -0.98
CA VAL A 29 0.76 -15.32 -1.18
C VAL A 29 2.04 -14.88 -0.46
N ALA A 30 2.14 -13.59 -0.10
CA ALA A 30 3.21 -13.03 0.73
C ALA A 30 2.70 -11.81 1.51
N GLN A 31 3.38 -11.47 2.61
CA GLN A 31 3.09 -10.27 3.40
C GLN A 31 4.35 -9.66 4.03
N LEU A 32 4.33 -8.35 4.26
CA LEU A 32 5.25 -7.63 5.11
C LEU A 32 4.43 -6.76 6.07
N VAL A 33 4.56 -7.02 7.36
CA VAL A 33 3.71 -6.41 8.40
C VAL A 33 4.57 -5.59 9.35
N SER A 34 4.11 -4.38 9.66
CA SER A 34 4.78 -3.47 10.59
C SER A 34 4.90 -4.10 11.98
N GLY A 35 6.08 -4.01 12.60
CA GLY A 35 6.37 -4.57 13.92
C GLY A 35 6.49 -6.10 13.98
N VAL A 36 6.55 -6.80 12.84
CA VAL A 36 6.66 -8.27 12.78
C VAL A 36 8.02 -8.69 12.24
N GLY A 37 8.66 -9.65 12.92
CA GLY A 37 9.94 -10.21 12.50
C GLY A 37 11.05 -9.16 12.52
N ALA A 38 11.69 -8.93 11.37
CA ALA A 38 12.76 -7.94 11.23
C ALA A 38 12.25 -6.52 10.93
N VAL A 39 10.95 -6.33 10.74
CA VAL A 39 10.34 -5.04 10.38
C VAL A 39 9.96 -4.28 11.64
N THR A 40 10.38 -3.02 11.73
CA THR A 40 9.98 -2.15 12.86
C THR A 40 8.56 -1.63 12.68
N ASP A 41 8.11 -0.83 13.65
CA ASP A 41 6.85 -0.10 13.59
C ASP A 41 6.84 1.05 12.58
N GLY A 42 7.99 1.42 12.00
CA GLY A 42 8.12 2.51 11.01
C GLY A 42 8.12 2.04 9.56
N LEU A 43 7.29 1.06 9.23
CA LEU A 43 7.06 0.67 7.84
C LEU A 43 6.31 1.80 7.10
N VAL A 44 6.93 2.32 6.04
CA VAL A 44 6.38 3.44 5.26
C VAL A 44 6.24 3.10 3.78
N LEU A 45 5.18 3.62 3.18
CA LEU A 45 4.96 3.69 1.74
C LEU A 45 5.30 5.09 1.25
N ARG A 46 6.15 5.17 0.23
CA ARG A 46 6.42 6.40 -0.53
C ARG A 46 5.88 6.27 -1.94
N MET A 47 5.12 7.28 -2.38
CA MET A 47 4.52 7.33 -3.71
C MET A 47 5.22 8.42 -4.54
N THR A 48 6.02 7.99 -5.51
CA THR A 48 6.79 8.90 -6.38
C THR A 48 6.32 8.77 -7.83
N THR A 49 6.91 9.54 -8.74
CA THR A 49 6.67 9.42 -10.19
C THR A 49 7.18 8.08 -10.76
N GLU A 50 8.08 7.41 -10.07
CA GLU A 50 8.72 6.15 -10.49
C GLU A 50 8.00 4.90 -9.94
N GLY A 51 7.08 5.08 -8.99
CA GLY A 51 6.31 3.98 -8.43
C GLY A 51 5.98 4.12 -6.94
N LEU A 52 5.71 2.97 -6.33
CA LEU A 52 5.45 2.78 -4.91
C LEU A 52 6.69 2.13 -4.29
N PHE A 53 7.22 2.71 -3.22
CA PHE A 53 8.44 2.25 -2.58
C PHE A 53 8.17 1.98 -1.11
N ILE A 54 8.75 0.90 -0.59
CA ILE A 54 8.59 0.50 0.81
C ILE A 54 9.92 0.61 1.52
N ASP A 55 9.91 1.24 2.68
CA ASP A 55 11.08 1.40 3.54
C ASP A 55 10.68 1.15 5.00
N ASP A 56 11.63 0.66 5.77
CA ASP A 56 11.61 0.69 7.23
C ASP A 56 12.36 1.95 7.67
N ASP A 57 11.63 3.00 8.02
CA ASP A 57 12.20 4.32 8.28
C ASP A 57 12.94 4.38 9.62
N VAL A 58 12.64 3.50 10.58
CA VAL A 58 13.40 3.43 11.83
C VAL A 58 14.78 2.88 11.57
N ARG A 59 14.88 1.82 10.76
CA ARG A 59 16.15 1.17 10.43
C ARG A 59 16.88 1.85 9.28
N GLN A 60 16.23 2.77 8.57
CA GLN A 60 16.72 3.33 7.30
C GLN A 60 17.03 2.23 6.27
N VAL A 61 16.18 1.20 6.24
CA VAL A 61 16.35 0.04 5.35
C VAL A 61 15.25 0.01 4.31
N ALA A 62 15.68 -0.07 3.07
CA ALA A 62 14.83 -0.27 1.92
C ALA A 62 14.24 -1.69 1.85
N GLN A 63 12.92 -1.81 1.69
CA GLN A 63 12.22 -3.10 1.52
C GLN A 63 11.95 -3.36 0.02
N ARG A 64 13.01 -3.36 -0.81
CA ARG A 64 12.89 -3.27 -2.28
C ARG A 64 12.13 -4.41 -2.95
N GLU A 65 12.03 -5.57 -2.31
CA GLU A 65 11.19 -6.69 -2.78
C GLU A 65 9.70 -6.33 -2.85
N TRP A 66 9.29 -5.28 -2.14
CA TRP A 66 7.91 -4.78 -2.07
C TRP A 66 7.67 -3.53 -2.91
N ASP A 67 8.70 -3.02 -3.61
CA ASP A 67 8.54 -1.90 -4.52
C ASP A 67 7.64 -2.27 -5.71
N VAL A 68 6.81 -1.33 -6.14
CA VAL A 68 5.99 -1.45 -7.35
C VAL A 68 6.39 -0.35 -8.33
N LYS A 69 6.99 -0.70 -9.46
CA LYS A 69 7.44 0.29 -10.46
C LYS A 69 6.28 0.84 -11.27
N ALA A 70 6.25 2.15 -11.49
CA ALA A 70 5.17 2.86 -12.20
C ALA A 70 4.82 2.26 -13.57
N TRP A 71 5.83 1.83 -14.33
CA TRP A 71 5.65 1.25 -15.66
C TRP A 71 4.95 -0.13 -15.65
N THR A 72 4.96 -0.83 -14.51
CA THR A 72 4.20 -2.09 -14.36
C THR A 72 2.75 -1.82 -13.96
N MET A 73 2.41 -0.65 -13.42
CA MET A 73 1.10 -0.39 -12.80
C MET A 73 -0.03 -0.21 -13.81
N LYS A 74 -1.10 -1.00 -13.67
CA LYS A 74 -2.32 -0.93 -14.48
C LYS A 74 -3.39 -0.06 -13.83
N LEU A 75 -3.62 -0.26 -12.53
CA LEU A 75 -4.75 0.31 -11.81
C LEU A 75 -4.37 0.51 -10.35
N VAL A 76 -4.72 1.66 -9.79
CA VAL A 76 -4.73 1.88 -8.34
C VAL A 76 -6.16 2.11 -7.86
N GLU A 77 -6.54 1.36 -6.85
CA GLU A 77 -7.85 1.47 -6.21
C GLU A 77 -7.67 1.87 -4.76
N THR A 78 -8.58 2.69 -4.24
CA THR A 78 -8.55 3.13 -2.85
C THR A 78 -9.92 3.05 -2.18
N VAL A 79 -9.95 2.80 -0.88
CA VAL A 79 -11.18 2.86 -0.08
C VAL A 79 -10.86 3.18 1.36
N GLU A 80 -11.73 3.99 1.95
CA GLU A 80 -11.78 4.27 3.37
C GLU A 80 -12.89 3.43 4.02
N ILE A 81 -12.56 2.70 5.08
CA ILE A 81 -13.49 1.89 5.85
C ILE A 81 -13.62 2.52 7.23
N LYS A 82 -14.59 3.43 7.36
CA LYS A 82 -14.79 4.27 8.55
C LYS A 82 -15.00 3.48 9.84
N SER A 83 -15.69 2.34 9.77
CA SER A 83 -15.99 1.51 10.94
C SER A 83 -14.76 0.89 11.60
N SER A 84 -13.69 0.65 10.83
CA SER A 84 -12.45 0.04 11.33
C SER A 84 -11.27 1.02 11.36
N GLY A 85 -11.45 2.28 10.93
CA GLY A 85 -10.36 3.26 10.84
C GLY A 85 -9.26 2.81 9.87
N VAL A 86 -9.62 2.03 8.84
CA VAL A 86 -8.68 1.50 7.85
C VAL A 86 -8.83 2.24 6.52
N TYR A 87 -7.70 2.55 5.89
CA TYR A 87 -7.63 2.98 4.51
C TYR A 87 -6.81 1.95 3.71
N ILE A 88 -7.30 1.57 2.54
CA ILE A 88 -6.66 0.57 1.67
C ILE A 88 -6.22 1.25 0.38
N VAL A 89 -5.00 0.95 -0.06
CA VAL A 89 -4.52 1.21 -1.42
C VAL A 89 -4.23 -0.13 -2.07
N ARG A 90 -4.84 -0.41 -3.22
CA ARG A 90 -4.58 -1.61 -4.01
C ARG A 90 -3.95 -1.23 -5.34
N ALA A 91 -2.72 -1.67 -5.60
CA ALA A 91 -2.04 -1.50 -6.88
C ALA A 91 -2.05 -2.83 -7.65
N SER A 92 -2.73 -2.85 -8.79
CA SER A 92 -2.68 -3.96 -9.75
C SER A 92 -1.60 -3.69 -10.80
N ILE A 93 -0.76 -4.69 -11.07
CA ILE A 93 0.30 -4.58 -12.08
C ILE A 93 -0.03 -5.37 -13.36
N ARG A 94 0.72 -5.11 -14.43
CA ARG A 94 0.64 -5.80 -15.71
C ARG A 94 1.54 -7.01 -15.67
N ASP A 95 1.02 -8.10 -15.14
CA ASP A 95 1.70 -9.39 -15.10
C ASP A 95 0.73 -10.54 -15.38
N PRO A 96 1.21 -11.72 -15.82
CA PRO A 96 0.36 -12.86 -16.11
C PRO A 96 -0.35 -13.48 -14.90
N GLU A 97 0.20 -13.31 -13.68
CA GLU A 97 -0.38 -13.88 -12.46
C GLU A 97 -1.48 -12.99 -11.87
N GLY A 98 -1.64 -11.77 -12.37
CA GLY A 98 -2.61 -10.80 -11.89
C GLY A 98 -2.29 -10.32 -10.48
N LYS A 99 -1.01 -9.99 -10.23
CA LYS A 99 -0.50 -9.53 -8.94
C LYS A 99 -1.16 -8.22 -8.53
N LYS A 100 -1.56 -8.20 -7.25
CA LYS A 100 -2.15 -7.04 -6.59
C LYS A 100 -1.41 -6.80 -5.27
N TYR A 101 -0.80 -5.63 -5.13
CA TYR A 101 -0.20 -5.17 -3.89
C TYR A 101 -1.26 -4.40 -3.11
N VAL A 102 -1.58 -4.86 -1.91
CA VAL A 102 -2.58 -4.27 -1.03
C VAL A 102 -1.85 -3.66 0.16
N PHE A 103 -1.87 -2.34 0.26
CA PHE A 103 -1.32 -1.57 1.37
C PHE A 103 -2.46 -1.23 2.32
N VAL A 104 -2.26 -1.54 3.61
CA VAL A 104 -3.23 -1.25 4.67
C VAL A 104 -2.64 -0.17 5.58
N LEU A 105 -3.38 0.91 5.82
CA LEU A 105 -2.96 2.05 6.64
C LEU A 105 -4.11 2.57 7.50
N SER A 106 -3.79 3.48 8.43
CA SER A 106 -4.80 4.24 9.18
C SER A 106 -5.48 5.26 8.26
N THR A 107 -6.74 5.61 8.53
CA THR A 107 -7.42 6.72 7.84
C THR A 107 -6.73 8.06 8.04
N GLU A 108 -5.98 8.22 9.13
CA GLU A 108 -5.18 9.44 9.41
C GLU A 108 -4.05 9.66 8.39
N GLU A 109 -3.61 8.61 7.70
CA GLU A 109 -2.55 8.67 6.69
C GLU A 109 -3.11 8.87 5.26
N SER A 110 -4.44 8.84 5.09
CA SER A 110 -5.12 8.90 3.79
C SER A 110 -4.83 10.18 3.00
N TRP A 111 -4.63 11.32 3.67
CA TRP A 111 -4.34 12.59 3.01
C TRP A 111 -2.98 12.57 2.30
N LYS A 112 -2.00 11.85 2.84
CA LYS A 112 -0.68 11.66 2.20
C LYS A 112 -0.80 10.79 0.94
N VAL A 113 -1.68 9.79 0.97
CA VAL A 113 -1.99 8.95 -0.21
C VAL A 113 -2.58 9.78 -1.35
N ALA A 114 -3.50 10.70 -1.06
CA ALA A 114 -4.08 11.57 -2.07
C ALA A 114 -3.02 12.41 -2.80
N THR A 115 -2.10 13.03 -2.05
CA THR A 115 -0.95 13.76 -2.62
C THR A 115 -0.03 12.83 -3.42
N GLY A 116 0.26 11.65 -2.89
CA GLY A 116 1.07 10.63 -3.55
C GLY A 116 0.51 10.17 -4.89
N LEU A 117 -0.81 9.94 -4.97
CA LEU A 117 -1.49 9.57 -6.21
C LEU A 117 -1.46 10.68 -7.26
N GLN A 118 -1.62 11.94 -6.84
CA GLN A 118 -1.48 13.07 -7.77
C GLN A 118 -0.07 13.12 -8.37
N ARG A 119 0.97 12.87 -7.57
CA ARG A 119 2.37 12.81 -8.03
C ARG A 119 2.57 11.66 -9.01
N LEU A 120 2.15 10.45 -8.64
CA LEU A 120 2.27 9.25 -9.46
C LEU A 120 1.60 9.42 -10.83
N ARG A 121 0.37 9.98 -10.87
CA ARG A 121 -0.38 10.22 -12.12
C ARG A 121 0.28 11.22 -13.07
N LYS A 122 1.07 12.16 -12.54
CA LYS A 122 1.83 13.15 -13.33
C LYS A 122 3.17 12.60 -13.82
N GLY A 123 3.58 11.40 -13.40
CA GLY A 123 4.83 10.79 -13.82
C GLY A 123 4.82 10.34 -15.28
N SER A 124 5.95 10.46 -15.97
CA SER A 124 6.09 10.01 -17.37
C SER A 124 6.11 8.47 -17.51
N GLN A 125 6.38 7.75 -16.42
CA GLN A 125 6.50 6.29 -16.43
C GLN A 125 5.15 5.55 -16.32
N VAL A 126 4.07 6.22 -15.89
CA VAL A 126 2.75 5.61 -15.80
C VAL A 126 2.08 5.55 -17.18
N ARG A 127 2.22 4.40 -17.85
CA ARG A 127 1.55 4.15 -19.15
C ARG A 127 0.09 3.82 -18.88
N ALA A 128 -0.82 4.77 -19.06
CA ALA A 128 -2.28 4.58 -18.88
C ALA A 128 -2.66 3.99 -17.51
N LEU A 129 -2.29 4.67 -16.42
CA LEU A 129 -2.69 4.29 -15.06
C LEU A 129 -4.15 4.69 -14.79
N GLY A 130 -5.00 3.71 -14.48
CA GLY A 130 -6.33 3.96 -13.90
C GLY A 130 -6.25 4.28 -12.41
N VAL A 131 -7.10 5.20 -11.93
CA VAL A 131 -7.30 5.44 -10.49
C VAL A 131 -8.80 5.46 -10.20
N GLN A 132 -9.28 4.62 -9.29
CA GLN A 132 -10.70 4.53 -8.95
C GLN A 132 -10.94 4.10 -7.49
N GLY A 133 -12.21 4.00 -7.08
CA GLY A 133 -12.58 3.45 -5.77
C GLY A 133 -12.57 1.93 -5.75
N LEU A 134 -12.07 1.32 -4.66
CA LEU A 134 -12.25 -0.10 -4.37
C LEU A 134 -13.67 -0.31 -3.80
N PRO A 135 -14.50 -1.21 -4.36
CA PRO A 135 -15.83 -1.47 -3.81
C PRO A 135 -15.76 -1.91 -2.35
N LEU A 136 -16.57 -1.30 -1.48
CA LEU A 136 -16.55 -1.55 -0.03
C LEU A 136 -16.77 -3.04 0.33
N ALA A 137 -17.67 -3.72 -0.39
CA ALA A 137 -17.90 -5.16 -0.18
C ALA A 137 -16.66 -6.02 -0.47
N GLU A 138 -15.90 -5.67 -1.52
CA GLU A 138 -14.64 -6.37 -1.85
C GLU A 138 -13.57 -6.08 -0.79
N ALA A 139 -13.51 -4.83 -0.33
CA ALA A 139 -12.59 -4.40 0.72
C ALA A 139 -12.85 -5.12 2.05
N ASN A 140 -14.10 -5.22 2.48
CA ASN A 140 -14.48 -5.93 3.70
C ASN A 140 -14.15 -7.43 3.61
N LYS A 141 -14.41 -8.06 2.46
CA LYS A 141 -14.01 -9.46 2.23
C LYS A 141 -12.49 -9.64 2.36
N MET A 142 -11.73 -8.72 1.79
CA MET A 142 -10.27 -8.71 1.87
C MET A 142 -9.77 -8.56 3.30
N LEU A 143 -10.32 -7.62 4.08
CA LEU A 143 -10.00 -7.49 5.50
C LEU A 143 -10.34 -8.74 6.30
N GLY A 144 -11.47 -9.40 6.00
CA GLY A 144 -11.84 -10.67 6.64
C GLY A 144 -10.81 -11.76 6.39
N VAL A 145 -10.26 -11.86 5.18
CA VAL A 145 -9.17 -12.79 4.85
C VAL A 145 -7.88 -12.48 5.60
N LEU A 146 -7.60 -11.19 5.84
CA LEU A 146 -6.42 -10.73 6.58
C LEU A 146 -6.58 -10.81 8.11
N GLY A 147 -7.77 -11.17 8.61
CA GLY A 147 -8.07 -11.15 10.05
C GLY A 147 -8.18 -9.73 10.63
N MET A 148 -8.57 -8.76 9.80
CA MET A 148 -8.64 -7.32 10.11
C MET A 148 -10.05 -6.72 9.92
N ALA A 149 -11.07 -7.57 9.82
CA ALA A 149 -12.47 -7.16 9.68
C ALA A 149 -13.07 -6.68 11.00
#